data_AF-A0A7R7T6S3-F1
#
_entry.id   AF-A0A7R7T6S3-F1
#
_cell.length_a   1.000
_cell.length_b   1.000
_cell.length_c   1.000
_cell.angle_alpha   90.00
_cell.angle_beta   90.00
_cell.angle_gamma   90.00
#
_symmetry.space_group_name_H-M   'P 1'
#
loop_
_entity.id
_entity.type
_entity.pdbx_description
1 polymer ?
#
loop_
_entity_poly.entity_id
_entity_poly.type
_entity_poly.pdbx_seq_one_letter_code
_entity_poly.pdbx_strand_id
1 'polypeptide(L)'
;MTRILISEDGPHSAEQWAEVTASQIVSLEATAGVPARKFELKVIEILEQHHAAVQVHERGKIKTEKHGRCGNAPDPSEHIEAALAEIVEAAKGTPFEAHFAKANVQAYLTNVLGQHFATSMQIERDWYLHPGEVGDAHRARHYG
;
A
#
# COMPACT_ATOMS: atom_id res chain seq x y z
N MET A 1 4.45 5.62 14.42
CA MET A 1 5.52 5.23 13.48
C MET A 1 4.91 4.29 12.45
N THR A 2 4.99 4.62 11.16
CA THR A 2 4.54 3.75 10.07
C THR A 2 5.51 2.59 9.92
N ARG A 3 5.02 1.34 9.93
CA ARG A 3 5.82 0.13 9.65
C ARG A 3 5.86 -0.13 8.15
N ILE A 4 6.95 0.24 7.50
CA ILE A 4 7.14 0.08 6.06
C ILE A 4 7.92 -1.21 5.78
N LEU A 5 7.53 -1.97 4.74
CA LEU A 5 8.29 -3.12 4.25
C LEU A 5 9.55 -2.65 3.51
N ILE A 6 10.70 -3.21 3.89
CA ILE A 6 12.00 -2.99 3.23
C ILE A 6 12.32 -4.28 2.46
N SER A 7 12.71 -4.19 1.19
CA SER A 7 13.04 -5.34 0.33
C SER A 7 14.50 -5.74 0.47
N GLU A 8 14.77 -7.01 0.85
CA GLU A 8 16.12 -7.59 0.83
C GLU A 8 16.42 -8.37 -0.48
N ASP A 9 15.40 -8.94 -1.16
CA ASP A 9 15.60 -9.84 -2.33
C ASP A 9 14.59 -9.67 -3.50
N GLY A 10 13.87 -8.54 -3.59
CA GLY A 10 12.93 -8.28 -4.69
C GLY A 10 11.65 -7.54 -4.28
N PRO A 11 10.72 -7.26 -5.22
CA PRO A 11 9.45 -6.64 -4.88
C PRO A 11 8.60 -7.59 -4.03
N HIS A 12 8.09 -7.08 -2.91
CA HIS A 12 7.17 -7.81 -2.04
C HIS A 12 5.87 -8.12 -2.77
N SER A 13 5.26 -9.27 -2.48
CA SER A 13 3.97 -9.64 -3.05
C SER A 13 2.87 -8.68 -2.57
N ALA A 14 1.80 -8.59 -3.36
CA ALA A 14 0.62 -7.80 -2.97
C ALA A 14 0.03 -8.28 -1.63
N GLU A 15 0.06 -9.58 -1.36
CA GLU A 15 -0.36 -10.19 -0.10
C GLU A 15 0.48 -9.70 1.08
N GLN A 16 1.82 -9.69 0.97
CA GLN A 16 2.71 -9.20 2.02
C GLN A 16 2.46 -7.72 2.33
N TRP A 17 2.26 -6.90 1.28
CA TRP A 17 1.88 -5.51 1.44
C TRP A 17 0.51 -5.35 2.12
N ALA A 18 -0.47 -6.17 1.74
CA ALA A 18 -1.80 -6.16 2.31
C ALA A 18 -1.77 -6.50 3.80
N GLU A 19 -1.05 -7.54 4.20
CA GLU A 19 -0.88 -7.93 5.61
C GLU A 19 -0.27 -6.81 6.46
N VAL A 20 0.83 -6.20 5.98
CA VAL A 20 1.48 -5.11 6.73
C VAL A 20 0.58 -3.88 6.81
N THR A 21 -0.10 -3.55 5.72
CA THR A 21 -1.06 -2.42 5.69
C THR A 21 -2.23 -2.67 6.62
N ALA A 22 -2.85 -3.85 6.56
CA ALA A 22 -3.97 -4.24 7.42
C ALA A 22 -3.57 -4.23 8.90
N SER A 23 -2.36 -4.71 9.23
CA SER A 23 -1.87 -4.72 10.61
C SER A 23 -1.78 -3.32 11.23
N GLN A 24 -1.54 -2.28 10.42
CA GLN A 24 -1.54 -0.88 10.89
C GLN A 24 -2.93 -0.26 10.95
N ILE A 25 -3.83 -0.66 10.05
CA ILE A 25 -5.20 -0.17 9.98
C ILE A 25 -6.04 -0.75 11.12
N VAL A 26 -5.85 -2.04 11.42
CA VAL A 26 -6.66 -2.79 12.39
C VAL A 26 -6.01 -2.86 13.78
N SER A 27 -4.76 -2.37 13.96
CA SER A 27 -4.07 -2.30 15.27
C SER A 27 -4.69 -1.37 16.32
N LEU A 28 -5.86 -0.80 16.07
CA LEU A 28 -6.49 0.17 16.95
C LEU A 28 -7.60 -0.50 17.78
N GLU A 29 -7.24 -0.86 19.01
CA GLU A 29 -8.16 -1.05 20.16
C GLU A 29 -9.30 -2.08 20.00
N ALA A 30 -9.20 -3.04 19.09
CA ALA A 30 -10.14 -4.15 19.07
C ALA A 30 -9.82 -5.12 20.21
N THR A 31 -10.57 -5.02 21.30
CA THR A 31 -10.77 -6.10 22.28
C THR A 31 -10.81 -7.44 21.54
N ALA A 32 -9.73 -8.22 21.70
CA ALA A 32 -9.42 -9.38 20.90
C ALA A 32 -10.58 -10.39 20.88
N GLY A 33 -11.25 -10.49 19.74
CA GLY A 33 -12.38 -11.39 19.54
C GLY A 33 -12.49 -11.80 18.07
N VAL A 34 -13.20 -12.91 17.82
CA VAL A 34 -13.44 -13.46 16.47
C VAL A 34 -13.92 -12.41 15.43
N PRO A 35 -14.76 -11.42 15.78
CA PRO A 35 -15.17 -10.38 14.82
C PRO A 35 -14.01 -9.52 14.29
N ALA A 36 -13.02 -9.21 15.14
CA ALA A 36 -11.86 -8.39 14.76
C ALA A 36 -10.99 -9.12 13.74
N ARG A 37 -10.75 -10.42 13.96
CA ARG A 37 -9.97 -11.24 13.02
C ARG A 37 -10.67 -11.43 11.69
N LYS A 38 -12.00 -11.60 11.68
CA LYS A 38 -12.77 -11.69 10.43
C LYS A 38 -12.72 -10.39 9.63
N PHE A 39 -12.83 -9.25 10.32
CA PHE A 39 -12.71 -7.95 9.68
C PHE A 39 -11.30 -7.70 9.16
N GLU A 40 -10.26 -8.04 9.93
CA GLU A 40 -8.86 -7.96 9.49
C GLU A 40 -8.60 -8.77 8.22
N LEU A 41 -9.05 -10.03 8.18
CA LEU A 41 -8.93 -10.86 6.98
C LEU A 41 -9.65 -10.23 5.79
N LYS A 42 -10.82 -9.63 6.01
CA LYS A 42 -11.55 -8.95 4.92
C LYS A 42 -10.80 -7.73 4.39
N VAL A 43 -10.17 -6.96 5.29
CA VAL A 43 -9.33 -5.81 4.93
C VAL A 43 -8.08 -6.27 4.17
N ILE A 44 -7.46 -7.40 4.56
CA ILE A 44 -6.34 -8.00 3.82
C ILE A 44 -6.76 -8.36 2.39
N GLU A 45 -7.88 -9.06 2.20
CA GLU A 45 -8.38 -9.42 0.86
C GLU A 45 -8.58 -8.20 -0.04
N ILE A 46 -9.14 -7.11 0.49
CA ILE A 46 -9.34 -5.85 -0.23
C ILE A 46 -7.97 -5.26 -0.60
N LEU A 47 -7.08 -5.13 0.38
CA LEU A 47 -5.78 -4.49 0.19
C LEU A 47 -4.89 -5.27 -0.77
N GLU A 48 -4.97 -6.60 -0.80
CA GLU A 48 -4.23 -7.44 -1.75
C GLU A 48 -4.60 -7.08 -3.20
N GLN A 49 -5.90 -6.93 -3.48
CA GLN A 49 -6.36 -6.55 -4.81
C GLN A 49 -5.86 -5.17 -5.22
N HIS A 50 -5.91 -4.19 -4.31
CA HIS A 50 -5.45 -2.83 -4.58
C HIS A 50 -3.93 -2.74 -4.71
N HIS A 51 -3.15 -3.44 -3.88
CA HIS A 51 -1.70 -3.53 -4.04
C HIS A 51 -1.31 -4.21 -5.35
N ALA A 52 -2.00 -5.30 -5.74
CA ALA A 52 -1.78 -5.94 -7.03
C ALA A 52 -2.07 -4.98 -8.19
N ALA A 53 -3.14 -4.20 -8.13
CA ALA A 53 -3.48 -3.20 -9.13
C ALA A 53 -2.41 -2.10 -9.24
N VAL A 54 -1.92 -1.58 -8.11
CA VAL A 54 -0.82 -0.60 -8.04
C VAL A 54 0.45 -1.16 -8.70
N GLN A 55 0.84 -2.39 -8.36
CA GLN A 55 2.02 -3.04 -8.93
C GLN A 55 1.88 -3.26 -10.45
N VAL A 56 0.71 -3.72 -10.91
CA VAL A 56 0.43 -3.90 -12.33
C VAL A 56 0.45 -2.58 -13.08
N HIS A 57 -0.17 -1.53 -12.52
CA HIS A 57 -0.13 -0.17 -13.08
C HIS A 57 1.31 0.29 -13.23
N GLU A 58 2.11 0.20 -12.17
CA GLU A 58 3.48 0.71 -12.17
C GLU A 58 4.37 -0.07 -13.15
N ARG A 59 4.28 -1.40 -13.17
CA ARG A 59 4.98 -2.23 -14.18
C ARG A 59 4.57 -1.87 -15.60
N GLY A 60 3.30 -1.55 -15.83
CA GLY A 60 2.80 -1.06 -17.12
C GLY A 60 3.46 0.25 -17.52
N LYS A 61 3.51 1.23 -16.61
CA LYS A 61 4.15 2.53 -16.82
C LYS A 61 5.66 2.41 -17.05
N ILE A 62 6.35 1.56 -16.30
CA ILE A 62 7.77 1.29 -16.49
C ILE A 62 8.05 0.75 -17.91
N LYS A 63 7.20 -0.15 -18.43
CA LYS A 63 7.38 -0.67 -19.80
C LYS A 63 7.24 0.41 -20.89
N THR A 64 6.36 1.39 -20.69
CA THR A 64 6.09 2.45 -21.67
C THR A 64 7.05 3.64 -21.55
N GLU A 65 7.37 4.06 -20.33
CA GLU A 65 8.13 5.28 -20.04
C GLU A 65 9.60 5.01 -19.66
N LYS A 66 9.94 3.74 -19.36
CA LYS A 66 11.29 3.27 -19.01
C LYS A 66 11.94 4.15 -17.93
N HIS A 67 13.16 4.61 -18.16
CA HIS A 67 13.91 5.47 -17.25
C HIS A 67 13.20 6.78 -16.91
N GLY A 68 12.33 7.30 -17.79
CA GLY A 68 11.55 8.50 -17.53
C GLY A 68 10.59 8.34 -16.35
N ARG A 69 10.07 7.13 -16.12
CA ARG A 69 9.18 6.83 -15.00
C ARG A 69 9.89 6.96 -13.65
N CYS A 70 11.16 6.56 -13.59
CA CYS A 70 11.94 6.49 -12.35
C CYS A 70 12.35 7.87 -11.83
N GLY A 71 12.41 8.89 -12.72
CA GLY A 71 12.72 10.27 -12.33
C GLY A 71 11.56 11.03 -11.69
N ASN A 72 10.34 10.49 -11.73
CA ASN A 72 9.14 11.14 -11.21
C ASN A 72 8.83 10.67 -9.78
N ALA A 73 8.23 11.51 -8.95
CA ALA A 73 7.71 11.07 -7.66
C ALA A 73 6.63 9.98 -7.84
N PRO A 74 6.57 8.93 -7.00
CA PRO A 74 5.44 8.01 -6.97
C PRO A 74 4.14 8.76 -6.64
N ASP A 75 3.12 8.54 -7.45
CA ASP A 75 1.79 9.13 -7.25
C ASP A 75 0.74 8.00 -7.26
N PRO A 76 0.28 7.55 -6.07
CA PRO A 76 -0.73 6.52 -5.94
C PRO A 76 -2.16 7.06 -5.90
N SER A 77 -2.38 8.36 -6.15
CA SER A 77 -3.68 9.03 -5.91
C SER A 77 -4.87 8.32 -6.56
N GLU A 78 -4.69 7.76 -7.76
CA GLU A 78 -5.75 7.03 -8.48
C GLU A 78 -6.21 5.73 -7.80
N HIS A 79 -5.43 5.19 -6.86
CA HIS A 79 -5.71 3.93 -6.17
C HIS A 79 -6.26 4.11 -4.75
N ILE A 80 -6.09 5.29 -4.14
CA ILE A 80 -6.41 5.48 -2.72
C ILE A 80 -7.91 5.54 -2.46
N GLU A 81 -8.67 6.28 -3.28
CA GLU A 81 -10.10 6.53 -3.03
C GLU A 81 -10.93 5.23 -3.10
N ALA A 82 -10.65 4.38 -4.09
CA ALA A 82 -11.32 3.09 -4.24
C ALA A 82 -11.03 2.15 -3.06
N ALA A 83 -9.76 2.02 -2.67
CA ALA A 83 -9.36 1.19 -1.52
C ALA A 83 -9.99 1.67 -0.22
N LEU A 84 -10.02 2.99 0.02
CA LEU A 84 -10.67 3.57 1.20
C LEU A 84 -12.17 3.27 1.22
N ALA A 85 -12.86 3.48 0.09
CA ALA A 85 -14.30 3.26 -0.02
C ALA A 85 -14.66 1.80 0.29
N GLU A 86 -13.92 0.84 -0.25
CA GLU A 86 -14.16 -0.58 0.01
C GLU A 86 -13.90 -0.99 1.46
N ILE A 87 -12.87 -0.43 2.12
CA ILE A 87 -12.61 -0.68 3.54
C ILE A 87 -13.73 -0.13 4.42
N VAL A 88 -14.21 1.09 4.13
CA VAL A 88 -15.32 1.71 4.86
C VAL A 88 -16.61 0.92 4.64
N GLU A 89 -16.86 0.45 3.41
CA GLU A 89 -17.99 -0.41 3.10
C GLU A 89 -17.93 -1.74 3.86
N ALA A 90 -16.75 -2.37 3.92
CA ALA A 90 -16.55 -3.61 4.65
C ALA A 90 -16.80 -3.48 6.17
N ALA A 91 -16.72 -2.26 6.71
CA ALA A 91 -17.01 -2.00 8.11
C ALA A 91 -18.51 -1.91 8.39
N LYS A 92 -19.37 -1.69 7.39
CA LYS A 92 -20.83 -1.56 7.59
C LYS A 92 -21.44 -2.87 8.11
N GLY A 93 -22.35 -2.74 9.07
CA GLY A 93 -22.98 -3.88 9.74
C GLY A 93 -22.05 -4.63 10.70
N THR A 94 -20.82 -4.14 10.91
CA THR A 94 -19.87 -4.67 11.90
C THR A 94 -19.78 -3.72 13.11
N PRO A 95 -19.23 -4.19 14.25
CA PRO A 95 -18.93 -3.31 15.39
C PRO A 95 -17.95 -2.16 15.05
N PHE A 96 -17.26 -2.20 13.91
CA PHE A 96 -16.27 -1.22 13.48
C PHE A 96 -16.87 -0.06 12.66
N GLU A 97 -18.13 -0.16 12.22
CA GLU A 97 -18.78 0.83 11.32
C GLU A 97 -18.61 2.27 11.84
N ALA A 98 -18.95 2.50 13.11
CA ALA A 98 -18.88 3.81 13.72
C ALA A 98 -17.44 4.36 13.85
N HIS A 99 -16.42 3.49 13.87
CA HIS A 99 -15.03 3.90 13.88
C HIS A 99 -14.58 4.33 12.47
N PHE A 100 -14.84 3.50 11.47
CA PHE A 100 -14.44 3.73 10.07
C PHE A 100 -15.27 4.83 9.38
N ALA A 101 -16.44 5.19 9.93
CA ALA A 101 -17.22 6.33 9.47
C ALA A 101 -16.63 7.70 9.88
N LYS A 102 -15.68 7.75 10.83
CA LYS A 102 -15.13 9.03 11.31
C LYS A 102 -14.17 9.64 10.29
N ALA A 103 -14.34 10.93 10.00
CA ALA A 103 -13.51 11.65 9.04
C ALA A 103 -12.00 11.60 9.39
N ASN A 104 -11.64 11.67 10.67
CA ASN A 104 -10.25 11.57 11.10
C ASN A 104 -9.66 10.17 10.89
N VAL A 105 -10.47 9.11 11.02
CA VAL A 105 -10.06 7.73 10.73
C VAL A 105 -9.87 7.58 9.23
N GLN A 106 -10.82 8.06 8.40
CA GLN A 106 -10.67 8.00 6.95
C GLN A 106 -9.45 8.78 6.45
N ALA A 107 -9.18 9.97 6.99
CA ALA A 107 -7.97 10.74 6.66
C ALA A 107 -6.68 9.99 7.05
N TYR A 108 -6.68 9.29 8.19
CA TYR A 108 -5.58 8.43 8.58
C TYR A 108 -5.39 7.26 7.61
N LEU A 109 -6.48 6.58 7.22
CA LEU A 109 -6.44 5.50 6.23
C LEU A 109 -5.91 6.00 4.88
N THR A 110 -6.38 7.14 4.38
CA THR A 110 -5.87 7.78 3.16
C THR A 110 -4.36 7.97 3.22
N ASN A 111 -3.84 8.46 4.34
CA ASN A 111 -2.40 8.66 4.51
C ASN A 111 -1.62 7.33 4.54
N VAL A 112 -2.11 6.32 5.26
CA VAL A 112 -1.46 4.99 5.31
C VAL A 112 -1.46 4.33 3.93
N LEU A 113 -2.60 4.33 3.25
CA LEU A 113 -2.74 3.79 1.89
C LEU A 113 -1.80 4.51 0.92
N GLY A 114 -1.78 5.85 0.95
CA GLY A 114 -0.89 6.64 0.10
C GLY A 114 0.59 6.32 0.33
N GLN A 115 1.02 6.23 1.59
CA GLN A 115 2.40 5.88 1.92
C GLN A 115 2.77 4.47 1.43
N HIS A 116 1.91 3.48 1.67
CA HIS A 116 2.20 2.10 1.30
C HIS A 116 2.13 1.85 -0.21
N PHE A 117 1.15 2.42 -0.91
CA PHE A 117 1.07 2.34 -2.37
C PHE A 117 2.25 3.05 -3.03
N ALA A 118 2.60 4.27 -2.60
CA ALA A 118 3.77 4.97 -3.11
C ALA A 118 5.07 4.17 -2.89
N THR A 119 5.21 3.53 -1.72
CA THR A 119 6.39 2.71 -1.43
C THR A 119 6.43 1.44 -2.29
N SER A 120 5.28 0.78 -2.48
CA SER A 120 5.17 -0.37 -3.38
C SER A 120 5.58 0.00 -4.82
N MET A 121 5.10 1.14 -5.32
CA MET A 121 5.52 1.68 -6.64
C MET A 121 7.02 1.97 -6.69
N GLN A 122 7.58 2.56 -5.64
CA GLN A 122 9.01 2.88 -5.56
C GLN A 122 9.86 1.60 -5.64
N ILE A 123 9.49 0.56 -4.89
CA ILE A 123 10.21 -0.72 -4.90
C ILE A 123 10.14 -1.40 -6.27
N GLU A 124 9.00 -1.34 -6.96
CA GLU A 124 8.90 -1.84 -8.35
C GLU A 124 9.86 -1.12 -9.31
N ARG A 125 10.02 0.20 -9.15
CA ARG A 125 10.97 1.00 -9.95
C ARG A 125 12.41 0.65 -9.61
N ASP A 126 12.74 0.57 -8.32
CA ASP A 126 14.08 0.24 -7.87
C ASP A 126 14.51 -1.13 -8.39
N TRP A 127 13.60 -2.10 -8.32
CA TRP A 127 13.82 -3.45 -8.85
C TRP A 127 14.04 -3.45 -10.36
N TYR A 128 13.25 -2.70 -11.13
CA TYR A 128 13.46 -2.57 -12.58
C TYR A 128 14.86 -2.05 -12.93
N LEU A 129 15.48 -1.25 -12.05
CA LEU A 129 16.78 -0.64 -12.28
C LEU A 129 17.97 -1.47 -11.74
N HIS A 130 17.76 -2.63 -11.11
CA HIS A 130 18.83 -3.53 -10.65
C HIS A 130 19.46 -4.37 -11.79
N PRO A 131 20.81 -4.55 -11.87
CA PRO A 131 21.87 -3.55 -11.88
C PRO A 131 22.21 -3.01 -13.29
N GLY A 132 22.46 -1.69 -13.33
CA GLY A 132 23.09 -0.86 -14.37
C GLY A 132 23.25 0.58 -13.79
N GLU A 133 24.05 1.47 -14.41
CA GLU A 133 24.39 2.83 -13.90
C GLU A 133 23.20 3.65 -13.36
N VAL A 134 22.00 3.43 -13.90
CA VAL A 134 20.79 4.17 -13.51
C VAL A 134 20.21 3.71 -12.16
N GLY A 135 20.34 2.42 -11.80
CA GLY A 135 19.86 1.89 -10.52
C GLY A 135 20.67 2.36 -9.33
N ASP A 136 21.98 2.55 -9.51
CA ASP A 136 22.87 3.08 -8.47
C ASP A 136 22.56 4.55 -8.16
N ALA A 137 22.36 5.38 -9.19
CA ALA A 137 22.02 6.80 -9.02
C ALA A 137 20.64 7.02 -8.37
N HIS A 138 19.67 6.16 -8.71
CA HIS A 138 18.32 6.21 -8.16
C HIS A 138 18.27 5.80 -6.68
N ARG A 139 18.96 4.71 -6.30
CA ARG A 139 19.08 4.31 -4.89
C ARG A 139 19.75 5.38 -4.03
N ALA A 140 20.83 5.99 -4.52
CA ALA A 140 21.54 7.04 -3.80
C ALA A 140 20.67 8.30 -3.53
N ARG A 141 19.66 8.54 -4.36
CA ARG A 141 18.77 9.71 -4.22
C ARG A 141 17.64 9.52 -3.19
N HIS A 142 17.26 8.27 -2.94
CA HIS A 142 16.10 7.92 -2.11
C HIS A 142 16.46 7.21 -0.81
N TYR A 143 17.67 6.64 -0.70
CA TYR A 143 18.14 5.89 0.47
C TYR A 143 19.51 6.32 1.00
N GLY A 144 20.12 7.37 0.42
CA GLY A 144 21.41 7.94 0.82
C GLY A 144 21.31 9.07 1.83
#